data_AF-A0A1F3NN99-F1
#
_entry.id   AF-A0A1F3NN99-F1
#
_cell.length_a   1.000
_cell.length_b   1.000
_cell.length_c   1.000
_cell.angle_alpha   90.00
_cell.angle_beta   90.00
_cell.angle_gamma   90.00
#
_symmetry.space_group_name_H-M   'P 1'
#
loop_
_entity.id
_entity.type
_entity.pdbx_description
1 polymer ?
#
loop_
_entity_poly.entity_id
_entity_poly.type
_entity_poly.pdbx_seq_one_letter_code
_entity_poly.pdbx_strand_id
1 'polypeptide(L)'
;MKKLQSIIFRTVNDYRSVIPRLIVGLVFLSEGIQKFIFPELVGTGRFEKIGFANPEFLASFVAWFEIVSSVLILIGLSVRIAAIPLLIIMITAITTTKIPILLEKGFWAMAHEARTDFAMTMLIVFLLIYGSSKLSIDSVLQQRLKSR
;
A
#
# COMPACT_ATOMS: atom_id res chain seq x y z
N MET A 1 -23.40 7.45 13.08
CA MET A 1 -22.04 8.00 12.87
C MET A 1 -20.98 7.41 13.82
N LYS A 2 -21.20 7.33 15.14
CA LYS A 2 -20.21 6.79 16.11
C LYS A 2 -19.70 5.36 15.80
N LYS A 3 -20.55 4.49 15.23
CA LYS A 3 -20.20 3.09 14.88
C LYS A 3 -19.24 2.98 13.68
N LEU A 4 -19.32 3.90 12.72
CA LEU A 4 -18.43 3.90 11.54
C LEU A 4 -17.05 4.43 11.93
N GLN A 5 -17.01 5.52 12.71
CA GLN A 5 -15.78 6.07 13.26
C GLN A 5 -15.05 5.06 14.15
N SER A 6 -15.78 4.29 14.96
CA SER A 6 -15.16 3.30 15.84
C SER A 6 -14.54 2.11 15.11
N ILE A 7 -15.02 1.77 13.90
CA ILE A 7 -14.45 0.71 13.05
C ILE A 7 -13.20 1.22 12.33
N ILE A 8 -13.25 2.45 11.81
CA ILE A 8 -12.15 3.07 11.07
C ILE A 8 -10.94 3.29 11.97
N PHE A 9 -11.16 3.83 13.17
CA PHE A 9 -10.09 4.14 14.13
C PHE A 9 -9.83 3.02 15.13
N ARG A 10 -10.28 1.78 14.85
CA ARG A 10 -10.02 0.65 15.75
C ARG A 10 -8.56 0.23 15.61
N THR A 11 -7.76 0.51 16.63
CA THR A 11 -6.36 0.11 16.74
C THR A 11 -6.18 -0.95 17.81
N VAL A 12 -5.20 -1.83 17.66
CA VAL A 12 -4.80 -2.73 18.75
C VAL A 12 -3.98 -1.94 19.75
N ASN A 13 -4.19 -2.20 21.04
CA ASN A 13 -3.38 -1.61 22.11
C ASN A 13 -2.05 -2.39 22.23
N ASP A 14 -1.29 -2.50 21.14
CA ASP A 14 0.06 -3.07 21.09
C ASP A 14 0.98 -2.32 20.11
N TYR A 15 2.24 -2.76 20.02
CA TYR A 15 3.26 -2.19 19.12
C TYR A 15 3.51 -3.07 17.88
N ARG A 16 2.69 -4.11 17.64
CA ARG A 16 2.99 -5.14 16.63
C ARG A 16 2.94 -4.61 15.21
N SER A 17 2.09 -3.61 14.98
CA SER A 17 1.93 -2.98 13.66
C SER A 17 2.94 -1.87 13.38
N VAL A 18 3.84 -1.50 14.30
CA VAL A 18 4.85 -0.45 14.05
C VAL A 18 5.79 -0.85 12.91
N ILE A 19 6.40 -2.03 12.98
CA ILE A 19 7.35 -2.49 11.96
C ILE A 19 6.66 -2.67 10.59
N PRO A 20 5.52 -3.39 10.48
CA PRO A 20 4.78 -3.47 9.22
C PRO A 20 4.40 -2.12 8.63
N ARG A 21 3.99 -1.14 9.46
CA ARG A 21 3.66 0.22 9.00
C ARG A 21 4.88 0.94 8.43
N LEU A 22 6.03 0.83 9.09
CA LEU A 22 7.26 1.43 8.59
C LEU A 22 7.69 0.81 7.26
N ILE A 23 7.65 -0.52 7.15
CA ILE A 23 8.02 -1.23 5.91
C ILE A 23 7.07 -0.83 4.77
N VAL A 24 5.76 -0.99 4.97
CA VAL A 24 4.75 -0.64 3.95
C VAL A 24 4.85 0.83 3.58
N GLY A 25 4.84 1.70 4.58
CA GLY A 25 4.88 3.14 4.37
C GLY A 25 6.14 3.62 3.64
N LEU A 26 7.33 3.16 4.03
CA LEU A 26 8.57 3.62 3.39
C LEU A 26 8.73 3.10 1.97
N VAL A 27 8.42 1.82 1.72
CA VAL A 27 8.58 1.22 0.39
C VAL A 27 7.62 1.88 -0.60
N PHE A 28 6.33 1.97 -0.29
CA PHE A 28 5.36 2.59 -1.20
C PHE A 28 5.56 4.10 -1.35
N LEU A 29 5.99 4.80 -0.30
CA LEU A 29 6.36 6.21 -0.42
C LEU A 29 7.53 6.38 -1.40
N SER A 30 8.55 5.53 -1.29
CA SER A 30 9.70 5.59 -2.19
C SER A 30 9.33 5.23 -3.63
N GLU A 31 8.54 4.18 -3.84
CA GLU A 31 8.06 3.77 -5.18
C GLU A 31 7.18 4.83 -5.84
N GLY A 32 6.30 5.47 -5.07
CA GLY A 32 5.45 6.55 -5.56
C GLY A 32 6.25 7.78 -5.98
N ILE A 33 7.25 8.18 -5.17
CA ILE A 33 8.15 9.29 -5.51
C ILE A 33 8.99 8.96 -6.75
N GLN A 34 9.52 7.74 -6.84
CA GLN A 34 10.34 7.33 -7.97
C GLN A 34 9.58 7.36 -9.31
N LYS A 35 8.25 7.18 -9.33
CA LYS A 35 7.45 7.34 -10.55
C LYS A 35 7.50 8.74 -11.14
N PHE A 36 7.73 9.77 -10.32
CA PHE A 36 7.91 11.15 -10.77
C PHE A 36 9.37 11.48 -11.10
N ILE A 37 10.33 10.91 -10.37
CA ILE A 37 11.77 11.17 -10.60
C ILE A 37 12.29 10.37 -11.82
N PHE A 38 11.81 9.14 -11.99
CA PHE A 38 12.25 8.20 -13.02
C PHE A 38 11.06 7.69 -13.86
N PRO A 39 10.37 8.58 -14.60
CA PRO A 39 9.16 8.23 -15.34
C PRO A 39 9.40 7.14 -16.39
N GLU A 40 10.54 7.13 -17.07
CA GLU A 40 10.85 6.12 -18.09
C GLU A 40 11.08 4.71 -17.52
N LEU A 41 11.62 4.61 -16.31
CA LEU A 41 12.01 3.34 -15.70
C LEU A 41 10.87 2.69 -14.91
N VAL A 42 10.16 3.48 -14.10
CA VAL A 42 9.17 2.98 -13.14
C VAL A 42 7.80 3.66 -13.24
N GLY A 43 7.72 4.81 -13.92
CA GLY A 43 6.48 5.55 -14.16
C GLY A 43 5.88 5.27 -15.54
N THR A 44 5.69 6.32 -16.33
CA THR A 44 5.03 6.29 -17.65
C THR A 44 5.60 5.24 -18.59
N GLY A 45 6.93 5.15 -18.73
CA GLY A 45 7.59 4.21 -19.64
C GLY A 45 7.40 2.75 -19.25
N ARG A 46 7.24 2.45 -17.95
CA ARG A 46 6.90 1.10 -17.49
C ARG A 46 5.45 0.75 -17.77
N PHE A 47 4.54 1.71 -17.58
CA PHE A 47 3.11 1.51 -17.83
C PHE A 47 2.82 1.35 -19.33
N GLU A 48 3.60 2.03 -20.19
CA GLU A 48 3.55 1.87 -21.64
C GLU A 48 3.99 0.47 -22.06
N LYS A 49 5.10 -0.05 -21.50
CA LYS A 49 5.57 -1.42 -21.75
C LYS A 49 4.57 -2.50 -21.33
N ILE A 50 3.77 -2.23 -20.30
CA ILE A 50 2.69 -3.13 -19.84
C ILE A 50 1.48 -3.08 -20.80
N GLY A 51 1.35 -2.03 -21.62
CA GLY A 51 0.28 -1.88 -22.61
C GLY A 51 -0.96 -1.16 -22.10
N PHE A 52 -0.83 -0.28 -21.09
CA PHE A 52 -1.95 0.53 -20.63
C PHE A 52 -2.34 1.61 -21.66
N ALA A 53 -3.64 1.85 -21.85
CA ALA A 53 -4.14 2.80 -22.85
C ALA A 53 -3.78 4.28 -22.57
N ASN A 54 -3.59 4.66 -21.30
CA ASN A 54 -3.14 5.99 -20.91
C ASN A 54 -2.05 5.90 -19.82
N PRO A 55 -0.80 5.60 -20.20
CA PRO A 55 0.30 5.34 -19.26
C PRO A 55 0.62 6.53 -18.37
N GLU A 56 0.55 7.76 -18.90
CA GLU A 56 0.92 8.98 -18.18
C GLU A 56 -0.06 9.30 -17.05
N PHE A 57 -1.36 9.27 -17.36
CA PHE A 57 -2.40 9.48 -16.37
C PHE A 57 -2.38 8.38 -15.30
N LEU A 58 -2.31 7.10 -15.72
CA LEU A 58 -2.33 5.97 -14.79
C LEU A 58 -1.10 5.93 -13.88
N ALA A 59 0.11 6.20 -14.41
CA ALA A 59 1.32 6.23 -13.60
C ALA A 59 1.23 7.34 -12.54
N SER A 60 0.81 8.54 -12.93
CA SER A 60 0.63 9.68 -12.02
C SER A 60 -0.47 9.43 -10.97
N PHE A 61 -1.58 8.81 -11.40
CA PHE A 61 -2.69 8.45 -10.52
C PHE A 61 -2.26 7.42 -9.47
N VAL A 62 -1.58 6.34 -9.88
CA VAL A 62 -1.04 5.32 -8.97
C VAL A 62 -0.03 5.95 -8.02
N ALA A 63 0.92 6.73 -8.52
CA ALA A 63 1.94 7.39 -7.71
C ALA A 63 1.32 8.29 -6.61
N TRP A 64 0.26 9.03 -6.94
CA TRP A 64 -0.45 9.85 -5.98
C TRP A 64 -1.05 9.03 -4.83
N PHE A 65 -1.76 7.93 -5.16
CA PHE A 65 -2.33 7.05 -4.14
C PHE A 65 -1.26 6.36 -3.30
N GLU A 66 -0.15 5.94 -3.91
CA GLU A 66 0.97 5.35 -3.18
C GLU A 66 1.53 6.33 -2.15
N ILE A 67 1.83 7.57 -2.54
CA ILE A 67 2.39 8.59 -1.65
C ILE A 67 1.41 8.93 -0.53
N VAL A 68 0.17 9.28 -0.87
CA VAL A 68 -0.82 9.74 0.12
C VAL A 68 -1.14 8.63 1.12
N SER A 69 -1.43 7.42 0.64
CA SER A 69 -1.70 6.28 1.53
C SER A 69 -0.49 5.93 2.40
N SER A 70 0.71 6.00 1.86
CA SER A 70 1.93 5.70 2.61
C SER A 70 2.18 6.69 3.73
N VAL A 71 2.03 7.99 3.46
CA VAL A 71 2.14 9.03 4.48
C VAL A 71 1.11 8.79 5.60
N LEU A 72 -0.14 8.49 5.24
CA LEU A 72 -1.20 8.15 6.20
C LEU A 72 -0.84 6.91 7.05
N ILE A 73 -0.29 5.86 6.44
CA ILE A 73 0.17 4.65 7.15
C ILE A 73 1.35 4.97 8.09
N LEU A 74 2.32 5.78 7.66
CA LEU A 74 3.49 6.17 8.45
C LEU A 74 3.11 6.98 9.68
N ILE A 75 2.22 7.97 9.55
CA ILE A 75 1.71 8.73 10.70
C ILE A 75 0.69 7.93 11.52
N GLY A 76 0.10 6.89 10.91
CA GLY A 76 -0.83 5.99 11.57
C GLY A 76 -2.22 6.57 11.70
N LEU A 77 -2.65 7.28 10.67
CA LEU A 77 -3.96 7.89 10.52
C LEU A 77 -4.78 7.08 9.53
N SER A 78 -5.95 6.58 9.94
CA SER A 78 -6.87 5.80 9.11
C SER A 78 -6.18 4.64 8.38
N VAL A 79 -5.27 3.92 9.06
CA VAL A 79 -4.38 2.91 8.46
C VAL A 79 -5.14 1.87 7.63
N ARG A 80 -6.31 1.44 8.12
CA ARG A 80 -7.14 0.45 7.42
C ARG A 80 -7.68 1.00 6.09
N ILE A 81 -8.06 2.26 6.05
CA ILE A 81 -8.56 2.90 4.82
C ILE A 81 -7.39 3.13 3.87
N ALA A 82 -6.27 3.67 4.37
CA ALA A 82 -5.08 3.94 3.56
C ALA A 82 -4.48 2.66 2.94
N ALA A 83 -4.62 1.51 3.61
CA ALA A 83 -4.18 0.22 3.10
C ALA A 83 -5.01 -0.30 1.91
N ILE A 84 -6.27 0.12 1.74
CA ILE A 84 -7.14 -0.37 0.66
C ILE A 84 -6.62 0.04 -0.73
N PRO A 85 -6.32 1.33 -1.01
CA PRO A 85 -5.71 1.72 -2.29
C PRO A 85 -4.41 0.96 -2.58
N LEU A 86 -3.53 0.80 -1.59
CA LEU A 86 -2.26 0.08 -1.77
C LEU A 86 -2.49 -1.40 -2.12
N LEU A 87 -3.50 -2.04 -1.51
CA LEU A 87 -3.85 -3.41 -1.82
C LEU A 87 -4.35 -3.54 -3.27
N ILE A 88 -5.19 -2.60 -3.73
CA ILE A 88 -5.69 -2.59 -5.11
C ILE A 88 -4.52 -2.47 -6.09
N ILE A 89 -3.59 -1.54 -5.83
CA ILE A 89 -2.39 -1.34 -6.66
C ILE A 89 -1.55 -2.62 -6.72
N MET A 90 -1.37 -3.32 -5.60
CA MET A 90 -0.64 -4.60 -5.57
C MET A 90 -1.34 -5.71 -6.33
N ILE A 91 -2.66 -5.83 -6.21
CA ILE A 91 -3.42 -6.81 -6.99
C ILE A 91 -3.27 -6.52 -8.48
N THR A 92 -3.42 -5.26 -8.91
CA THR A 92 -3.23 -4.86 -10.30
C THR A 92 -1.80 -5.11 -10.78
N ALA A 93 -0.79 -4.82 -9.97
CA ALA A 93 0.61 -5.06 -10.31
C ALA A 93 0.89 -6.56 -10.49
N ILE A 94 0.38 -7.42 -9.60
CA ILE A 94 0.54 -8.87 -9.69
C ILE A 94 -0.15 -9.41 -10.94
N THR A 95 -1.39 -9.01 -11.22
CA THR A 95 -2.13 -9.52 -12.38
C THR A 95 -1.50 -9.08 -13.70
N THR A 96 -1.06 -7.82 -13.79
CA THR A 96 -0.53 -7.26 -15.05
C THR A 96 0.91 -7.67 -15.33
N THR A 97 1.73 -7.88 -14.29
CA THR A 97 3.17 -8.17 -14.51
C THR A 97 3.52 -9.63 -14.28
N LYS A 98 2.90 -10.32 -13.32
CA LYS A 98 3.35 -11.66 -12.92
C LYS A 98 2.63 -12.78 -13.65
N ILE A 99 1.37 -12.58 -14.08
CA ILE A 99 0.66 -13.56 -14.91
C ILE A 99 1.38 -13.79 -16.25
N PRO A 100 1.82 -12.75 -16.99
CA PRO A 100 2.62 -12.97 -18.20
C PRO A 100 3.91 -13.75 -17.93
N ILE A 101 4.65 -13.42 -16.87
CA ILE A 101 5.88 -14.13 -16.49
C ILE A 101 5.60 -15.59 -16.15
N LEU A 102 4.48 -15.88 -15.47
CA LEU A 102 4.07 -17.25 -15.16
C LEU A 102 3.85 -18.07 -16.45
N LEU A 103 3.21 -17.47 -17.44
CA LEU A 103 2.89 -18.11 -18.72
C LEU A 103 4.14 -18.31 -19.59
N GLU A 104 5.07 -17.34 -19.60
CA GLU A 104 6.24 -17.35 -20.47
C GLU A 104 7.45 -18.08 -19.87
N LYS A 105 7.73 -17.87 -18.58
CA LYS A 105 8.97 -18.31 -17.90
C LYS A 105 8.73 -19.37 -16.83
N GLY A 106 7.47 -19.71 -16.56
CA GLY A 106 7.08 -20.72 -15.58
C GLY A 106 7.06 -20.23 -14.13
N PHE A 107 6.61 -21.12 -13.24
CA PHE A 107 6.30 -20.78 -11.85
C PHE A 107 7.51 -20.26 -11.05
N TRP A 108 8.67 -20.90 -11.16
CA TRP A 108 9.83 -20.55 -10.35
C TRP A 108 10.40 -19.17 -10.67
N ALA A 109 10.42 -18.79 -11.96
CA ALA A 109 10.82 -17.45 -12.39
C ALA A 109 9.86 -16.39 -11.86
N MET A 110 8.55 -16.63 -12.01
CA MET A 110 7.52 -15.73 -11.47
C MET A 110 7.63 -15.60 -9.96
N ALA A 111 7.74 -16.71 -9.22
CA ALA A 111 7.86 -16.71 -7.77
C ALA A 111 9.10 -15.92 -7.30
N HIS A 112 10.22 -16.03 -8.03
CA HIS A 112 11.43 -15.27 -7.73
C HIS A 112 11.27 -13.77 -7.97
N GLU A 113 10.63 -13.38 -9.07
CA GLU A 113 10.37 -11.97 -9.39
C GLU A 113 9.25 -11.35 -8.54
N ALA A 114 8.32 -12.15 -7.99
CA ALA A 114 7.18 -11.68 -7.21
C ALA A 114 7.41 -11.65 -5.68
N ARG A 115 8.63 -11.97 -5.20
CA ARG A 115 8.93 -12.07 -3.76
C ARG A 115 8.57 -10.80 -2.99
N THR A 116 8.94 -9.64 -3.53
CA THR A 116 8.64 -8.33 -2.95
C THR A 116 7.15 -8.04 -3.00
N ASP A 117 6.50 -8.26 -4.15
CA ASP A 117 5.06 -8.03 -4.33
C ASP A 117 4.23 -8.86 -3.34
N PHE A 118 4.59 -10.14 -3.17
CA PHE A 118 3.93 -11.04 -2.23
C PHE A 118 4.12 -10.59 -0.79
N ALA A 119 5.36 -10.28 -0.38
CA ALA A 119 5.65 -9.81 0.97
C ALA A 119 4.89 -8.51 1.30
N MET A 120 4.90 -7.54 0.39
CA MET A 120 4.19 -6.27 0.55
C MET A 120 2.68 -6.47 0.62
N THR A 121 2.12 -7.34 -0.21
CA THR A 121 0.70 -7.71 -0.17
C THR A 121 0.32 -8.30 1.19
N MET A 122 1.11 -9.25 1.70
CA MET A 122 0.85 -9.86 3.01
C MET A 122 0.95 -8.85 4.16
N LEU A 123 1.91 -7.91 4.10
CA LEU A 123 2.01 -6.83 5.08
C LEU A 123 0.82 -5.87 5.02
N ILE A 124 0.32 -5.54 3.83
CA ILE A 124 -0.90 -4.74 3.69
C ILE A 124 -2.11 -5.47 4.29
N VAL A 125 -2.26 -6.77 4.02
CA VAL A 125 -3.33 -7.60 4.61
C VAL A 125 -3.23 -7.62 6.13
N PHE A 126 -2.01 -7.73 6.68
CA PHE A 126 -1.78 -7.61 8.12
C PHE A 126 -2.28 -6.26 8.65
N LEU A 127 -1.95 -5.15 7.98
CA LEU A 127 -2.42 -3.81 8.37
C LEU A 127 -3.94 -3.64 8.26
N LEU A 128 -4.62 -4.34 7.36
CA LEU A 128 -6.08 -4.34 7.28
C LEU A 128 -6.73 -5.07 8.45
N ILE A 129 -6.16 -6.21 8.86
CA ILE A 129 -6.69 -7.03 9.97
C ILE A 129 -6.47 -6.34 11.31
N TYR A 130 -5.21 -5.97 11.60
CA TYR A 130 -4.82 -5.45 12.90
C TYR A 130 -4.99 -3.91 12.98
N GLY A 131 -4.89 -3.19 11.88
CA GLY A 131 -4.96 -1.72 11.88
C GLY A 131 -3.69 -1.08 12.46
N SER A 132 -3.85 0.11 13.02
CA SER A 132 -2.74 0.89 13.57
C SER A 132 -2.30 0.43 14.97
N SER A 133 -1.15 0.94 15.43
CA SER A 133 -0.49 0.59 16.71
C SER A 133 -0.83 1.59 17.82
N LYS A 134 -0.47 1.32 19.09
CA LYS A 134 -0.53 2.33 20.18
C LYS A 134 0.13 3.67 19.84
N LEU A 135 1.25 3.66 19.12
CA LEU A 135 2.01 4.85 18.73
C LEU A 135 1.43 5.58 17.50
N SER A 136 0.11 5.54 17.30
CA SER A 136 -0.52 6.12 16.13
C SER A 136 -1.44 7.28 16.49
N ILE A 137 -1.65 8.18 15.53
CA ILE A 137 -2.63 9.26 15.69
C ILE A 137 -4.03 8.67 15.90
N ASP A 138 -4.36 7.54 15.26
CA ASP A 138 -5.62 6.83 15.49
C ASP A 138 -5.88 6.48 16.97
N SER A 139 -4.85 6.08 17.72
CA SER A 139 -4.99 5.70 19.14
C SER A 139 -5.28 6.92 20.02
N VAL A 140 -4.65 8.06 19.71
CA VAL A 140 -4.86 9.34 20.40
C VAL A 140 -6.26 9.87 20.11
N LEU A 141 -6.72 9.79 18.86
CA LEU A 141 -8.06 10.22 18.46
C LEU A 141 -9.15 9.35 19.11
N GLN A 142 -8.92 8.04 19.18
CA GLN A 142 -9.84 7.09 19.81
C GLN A 142 -9.98 7.34 21.33
N GLN A 143 -8.88 7.67 22.03
CA GLN A 143 -8.92 8.03 23.45
C GLN A 143 -9.74 9.31 23.68
N ARG A 144 -9.53 10.35 22.85
CA ARG A 144 -10.30 11.60 22.93
C ARG A 144 -11.78 11.43 22.60
N LEU A 145 -12.13 10.53 21.69
CA LEU A 145 -13.53 10.23 21.36
C LEU A 145 -14.24 9.39 22.43
N LYS A 146 -13.49 8.63 23.25
CA LYS A 146 -14.04 7.91 24.42
C LYS A 146 -14.21 8.80 25.64
N SER A 147 -13.45 9.89 25.75
CA SER A 147 -13.54 10.84 26.87
C SER A 147 -14.61 11.92 26.70
N ARG A 148 -15.41 11.86 25.62
CA ARG A 148 -16.56 12.73 25.33
C ARG A 148 -17.83 11.90 25.21
#